data_AF-A0A229GCE2-F1
#
_entry.id   AF-A0A229GCE2-F1
#
_cell.length_a   1.000
_cell.length_b   1.000
_cell.length_c   1.000
_cell.angle_alpha   90.00
_cell.angle_beta   90.00
_cell.angle_gamma   90.00
#
_symmetry.space_group_name_H-M   'P 1'
#
loop_
_entity.id
_entity.type
_entity.pdbx_description
1 polymer ?
#
loop_
_entity_poly.entity_id
_entity_poly.type
_entity_poly.pdbx_seq_one_letter_code
_entity_poly.pdbx_strand_id
1 'polypeptide(L)'
;MSDIEVSTTVTASSYPKWKVIAQYLLLGGVVGSIGMLLILLITMIFTEKIGEVAEYGLEAIVLIMLVIVVGFFAGLIPSLIAALIITKLKIYFDSILKIIPLFIIGFFSGFACACFMIITEGFLGALRGMSVYGFIGGFSAVVTGWLVLPKQK
;
A
#
# COMPACT_ATOMS: atom_id res chain seq x y z
N MET A 1 -52.44 4.61 29.51
CA MET A 1 -51.67 5.86 29.36
C MET A 1 -50.31 5.46 28.83
N SER A 2 -50.09 5.87 27.58
CA SER A 2 -48.94 5.68 26.69
C SER A 2 -47.66 5.03 27.24
N ASP A 3 -47.34 3.86 26.67
CA ASP A 3 -45.99 3.34 26.58
C ASP A 3 -45.11 4.37 25.86
N ILE A 4 -44.18 4.96 26.61
CA ILE A 4 -43.12 5.77 26.03
C ILE A 4 -42.12 4.78 25.46
N GLU A 5 -42.31 4.42 24.19
CA GLU A 5 -41.27 3.83 23.36
C GLU A 5 -40.13 4.84 23.28
N VAL A 6 -39.17 4.71 24.20
CA VAL A 6 -37.85 5.31 24.06
C VAL A 6 -37.24 4.62 22.86
N SER A 7 -37.49 5.20 21.69
CA SER A 7 -36.74 4.98 20.47
C SER A 7 -35.30 5.37 20.78
N THR A 8 -34.55 4.41 21.33
CA THR A 8 -33.09 4.42 21.28
C THR A 8 -32.77 4.40 19.80
N THR A 9 -32.58 5.58 19.24
CA THR A 9 -31.93 5.79 17.96
C THR A 9 -30.54 5.19 18.13
N VAL A 10 -30.42 3.89 17.85
CA VAL A 10 -29.15 3.19 17.71
C VAL A 10 -28.44 3.95 16.61
N THR A 11 -27.53 4.84 17.00
CA THR A 11 -26.64 5.53 16.08
C THR A 11 -25.94 4.45 15.28
N ALA A 12 -26.35 4.28 14.02
CA ALA A 12 -25.76 3.34 13.11
C ALA A 12 -24.24 3.52 13.20
N SER A 13 -23.52 2.46 13.59
CA SER A 13 -22.07 2.50 13.76
C SER A 13 -21.47 3.02 12.44
N SER A 14 -21.02 4.27 12.46
CA SER A 14 -20.55 4.93 11.24
C SER A 14 -19.23 4.28 10.84
N TYR A 15 -19.11 3.88 9.57
CA TYR A 15 -17.90 3.24 9.06
C TYR A 15 -16.65 4.07 9.41
N PRO A 16 -15.60 3.48 10.00
CA PRO A 16 -14.46 4.22 10.56
C PRO A 16 -13.49 4.70 9.45
N LYS A 17 -13.97 5.58 8.57
CA LYS A 17 -13.27 6.03 7.35
C LYS A 17 -11.87 6.57 7.64
N TRP A 18 -11.75 7.48 8.60
CA TRP A 18 -10.48 8.13 8.93
C TRP A 18 -9.45 7.15 9.48
N LYS A 19 -9.88 6.18 10.29
CA LYS A 19 -8.99 5.13 10.81
C LYS A 19 -8.46 4.26 9.67
N VAL A 20 -9.34 3.85 8.75
CA VAL A 20 -8.95 3.05 7.59
C VAL A 20 -7.97 3.81 6.70
N ILE A 21 -8.26 5.07 6.37
CA ILE A 21 -7.39 5.91 5.53
C ILE A 21 -6.02 6.09 6.19
N ALA A 22 -5.97 6.50 7.47
CA ALA A 22 -4.71 6.74 8.15
C ALA A 22 -3.84 5.47 8.25
N GLN A 23 -4.44 4.32 8.56
CA GLN A 23 -3.69 3.07 8.69
C GLN A 23 -3.21 2.54 7.33
N TYR A 24 -4.04 2.62 6.28
CA TYR A 24 -3.58 2.27 4.92
C TYR A 24 -2.45 3.17 4.45
N LEU A 25 -2.52 4.47 4.75
CA LEU A 25 -1.53 5.45 4.32
C LEU A 25 -0.16 5.23 4.99
N LEU A 26 -0.17 5.02 6.31
CA LEU A 26 1.05 4.74 7.08
C LEU A 26 1.67 3.39 6.67
N LEU A 27 0.86 2.32 6.62
CA LEU A 27 1.34 0.99 6.25
C LEU A 27 1.79 0.93 4.79
N GLY A 28 1.09 1.63 3.90
CA GLY A 28 1.49 1.75 2.50
C GLY A 28 2.84 2.41 2.31
N GLY A 29 3.13 3.49 3.04
CA GLY A 29 4.45 4.13 3.00
C GLY A 29 5.55 3.22 3.55
N VAL A 30 5.30 2.51 4.65
CA VAL A 30 6.28 1.54 5.20
C VAL A 30 6.56 0.42 4.20
N VAL A 31 5.52 -0.18 3.62
CA VAL A 31 5.66 -1.25 2.62
C VAL A 31 6.38 -0.74 1.36
N GLY A 32 6.08 0.47 0.90
CA GLY A 32 6.78 1.09 -0.23
C GLY A 32 8.28 1.30 0.04
N SER A 33 8.62 1.75 1.25
CA SER A 33 10.01 1.95 1.69
C SER A 33 10.78 0.62 1.71
N ILE A 34 10.18 -0.40 2.32
CA ILE A 34 10.76 -1.76 2.39
C ILE A 34 10.91 -2.35 0.99
N GLY A 35 9.89 -2.21 0.13
CA GLY A 35 9.90 -2.71 -1.23
C GLY A 35 11.02 -2.09 -2.07
N MET A 36 11.16 -0.77 -2.05
CA MET A 36 12.25 -0.06 -2.74
C MET A 36 13.62 -0.45 -2.19
N LEU A 37 13.77 -0.60 -0.87
CA LEU A 37 15.03 -1.00 -0.25
C LEU A 37 15.42 -2.43 -0.65
N LEU A 38 14.45 -3.35 -0.72
CA LEU A 38 14.67 -4.71 -1.22
C LEU A 38 15.09 -4.72 -2.69
N ILE A 39 14.45 -3.90 -3.54
CA ILE A 39 14.83 -3.77 -4.95
C ILE A 39 16.27 -3.28 -5.06
N LEU A 40 16.65 -2.23 -4.31
CA LEU A 40 18.02 -1.72 -4.27
C LEU A 40 19.02 -2.81 -3.89
N LEU A 41 18.76 -3.53 -2.79
CA LEU A 41 19.63 -4.62 -2.32
C LEU A 41 19.79 -5.72 -3.35
N ILE A 42 18.69 -6.17 -3.96
CA ILE A 42 18.71 -7.18 -5.01
C ILE A 42 19.54 -6.69 -6.19
N THR A 43 19.32 -5.47 -6.67
CA THR A 43 20.08 -4.90 -7.79
C THR A 43 21.57 -4.82 -7.46
N MET A 44 21.95 -4.43 -6.24
CA MET A 44 23.35 -4.39 -5.80
C MET A 44 23.99 -5.78 -5.76
N ILE A 45 23.27 -6.81 -5.28
CA ILE A 45 23.73 -8.21 -5.28
C ILE A 45 24.01 -8.67 -6.72
N PHE A 46 23.07 -8.46 -7.63
CA PHE A 46 23.17 -8.95 -9.02
C PHE A 46 24.17 -8.18 -9.89
N THR A 47 24.53 -6.95 -9.49
CA THR A 47 25.52 -6.14 -10.20
C THR A 47 26.92 -6.20 -9.59
N GLU A 48 27.12 -7.05 -8.56
CA GLU A 48 28.36 -7.19 -7.79
C GLU A 48 28.89 -5.89 -7.16
N LYS A 49 28.07 -4.84 -7.08
CA LYS A 49 28.43 -3.50 -6.57
C LYS A 49 28.45 -3.38 -5.04
N ILE A 50 28.22 -4.46 -4.30
CA ILE A 50 28.18 -4.44 -2.83
C ILE A 50 29.50 -3.94 -2.24
N GLY A 51 30.63 -4.34 -2.84
CA GLY A 51 31.96 -3.92 -2.37
C GLY A 51 32.20 -2.41 -2.52
N GLU A 52 31.74 -1.83 -3.63
CA GLU A 52 31.90 -0.39 -3.90
C GLU A 52 31.09 0.45 -2.90
N VAL A 53 29.84 0.06 -2.60
CA VAL A 53 28.96 0.82 -1.69
C VAL A 53 29.51 0.88 -0.26
N ALA A 54 30.22 -0.16 0.19
CA ALA A 54 30.85 -0.18 1.52
C ALA A 54 32.05 0.77 1.61
N GLU A 55 32.70 1.07 0.48
CA GLU A 55 33.86 1.97 0.39
C GLU A 55 33.46 3.45 0.52
N TYR A 56 32.25 3.82 0.07
CA TYR A 56 31.72 5.20 0.09
C TYR A 56 30.84 5.50 1.32
N GLY A 57 31.17 4.98 2.51
CA GLY A 57 30.35 4.93 3.73
C GLY A 57 29.27 6.02 3.93
N LEU A 58 29.61 7.31 3.83
CA LEU A 58 28.63 8.41 3.98
C LEU A 58 27.63 8.51 2.81
N GLU A 59 28.10 8.37 1.57
CA GLU A 59 27.26 8.44 0.36
C GLU A 59 26.28 7.27 0.31
N ALA A 60 26.72 6.09 0.76
CA ALA A 60 25.86 4.92 0.89
C ALA A 60 24.70 5.15 1.87
N ILE A 61 24.96 5.79 3.02
CA ILE A 61 23.93 6.12 4.00
C ILE A 61 22.92 7.12 3.39
N VAL A 62 23.40 8.16 2.70
CA VAL A 62 22.53 9.14 2.03
C VAL A 62 21.66 8.46 0.97
N LEU A 63 22.23 7.55 0.17
CA LEU A 63 21.51 6.78 -0.83
C LEU A 63 20.41 5.93 -0.18
N ILE A 64 20.71 5.19 0.89
CA ILE A 64 19.73 4.37 1.61
C ILE A 64 18.59 5.24 2.16
N MET A 65 18.92 6.38 2.79
CA MET A 65 17.90 7.31 3.30
C MET A 65 17.01 7.85 2.18
N LEU A 66 17.60 8.23 1.05
CA LEU A 66 16.85 8.72 -0.10
C LEU A 66 15.93 7.63 -0.66
N VAL A 67 16.39 6.38 -0.76
CA VAL A 67 15.59 5.24 -1.20
C VAL A 67 14.42 4.95 -0.26
N ILE A 68 14.64 5.05 1.06
CA ILE A 68 13.57 4.92 2.05
C ILE A 68 12.53 6.03 1.86
N VAL A 69 12.95 7.29 1.74
CA VAL A 69 12.03 8.43 1.58
C VAL A 69 11.26 8.33 0.27
N VAL A 70 11.92 8.03 -0.84
CA VAL A 70 11.28 7.85 -2.14
C VAL A 70 10.31 6.67 -2.10
N GLY A 71 10.73 5.54 -1.52
CA GLY A 71 9.86 4.38 -1.34
C GLY A 71 8.65 4.67 -0.45
N PHE A 72 8.82 5.50 0.58
CA PHE A 72 7.71 5.93 1.43
C PHE A 72 6.63 6.65 0.62
N PHE A 73 7.01 7.70 -0.14
CA PHE A 73 6.05 8.43 -0.96
C PHE A 73 5.49 7.60 -2.11
N ALA A 74 6.32 6.74 -2.72
CA ALA A 74 5.90 5.81 -3.77
C ALA A 74 4.86 4.80 -3.28
N GLY A 75 4.91 4.38 -2.01
CA GLY A 75 3.90 3.53 -1.38
C GLY A 75 2.68 4.30 -0.83
N LEU A 76 2.87 5.55 -0.42
CA LEU A 76 1.83 6.40 0.17
C LEU A 76 0.73 6.74 -0.84
N ILE A 77 1.09 7.12 -2.06
CA ILE A 77 0.15 7.49 -3.11
C ILE A 77 -0.81 6.34 -3.49
N PRO A 78 -0.34 5.14 -3.88
CA PRO A 78 -1.22 4.04 -4.25
C PRO A 78 -2.05 3.54 -3.06
N SER A 79 -1.48 3.53 -1.84
CA SER A 79 -2.24 3.13 -0.65
C SER A 79 -3.33 4.13 -0.26
N LEU A 80 -3.12 5.44 -0.47
CA LEU A 80 -4.16 6.45 -0.31
C LEU A 80 -5.30 6.21 -1.31
N ILE A 81 -4.98 5.96 -2.59
CA ILE A 81 -5.98 5.65 -3.62
C ILE A 81 -6.78 4.40 -3.22
N ALA A 82 -6.10 3.32 -2.82
CA ALA A 82 -6.74 2.10 -2.35
C ALA A 82 -7.68 2.36 -1.16
N ALA A 83 -7.21 3.10 -0.16
CA ALA A 83 -8.00 3.44 1.02
C ALA A 83 -9.23 4.28 0.69
N LEU A 84 -9.10 5.26 -0.22
CA LEU A 84 -10.23 6.07 -0.67
C LEU A 84 -11.28 5.21 -1.38
N ILE A 85 -10.87 4.26 -2.21
CA ILE A 85 -11.80 3.32 -2.88
C ILE A 85 -12.47 2.42 -1.83
N ILE A 86 -11.70 1.82 -0.93
CA ILE A 86 -12.20 0.92 0.12
C ILE A 86 -13.21 1.62 1.05
N THR A 87 -12.91 2.84 1.47
CA THR A 87 -13.79 3.62 2.36
C THR A 87 -15.03 4.16 1.65
N LYS A 88 -14.93 4.52 0.36
CA LYS A 88 -16.10 4.87 -0.46
C LYS A 88 -17.04 3.69 -0.65
N LEU A 89 -16.49 2.51 -0.92
CA LEU A 89 -17.26 1.27 -1.09
C LEU A 89 -17.70 0.64 0.24
N LYS A 90 -17.28 1.22 1.39
CA LYS A 90 -17.54 0.70 2.75
C LYS A 90 -17.25 -0.79 2.82
N ILE A 91 -16.05 -1.21 2.40
CA ILE A 91 -15.66 -2.63 2.42
C ILE A 91 -15.37 -3.06 3.86
N TYR A 92 -15.97 -4.18 4.25
CA TYR A 92 -15.75 -4.88 5.51
C TYR A 92 -14.94 -6.16 5.23
N PHE A 93 -14.11 -6.58 6.18
CA PHE A 93 -13.40 -7.85 6.12
C PHE A 93 -14.18 -8.90 6.91
N ASP A 94 -15.36 -9.24 6.41
CA ASP A 94 -16.30 -10.19 7.00
C ASP A 94 -16.07 -11.64 6.52
N SER A 95 -15.50 -11.80 5.34
CA SER A 95 -15.25 -13.10 4.71
C SER A 95 -13.94 -13.12 3.93
N ILE A 96 -13.34 -14.31 3.83
CA ILE A 96 -12.15 -14.56 3.02
C ILE A 96 -12.36 -14.21 1.53
N LEU A 97 -13.61 -14.22 1.05
CA LEU A 97 -13.96 -13.80 -0.31
C LEU A 97 -13.66 -12.32 -0.58
N LYS A 98 -13.51 -11.49 0.46
CA LYS A 98 -13.14 -10.08 0.34
C LYS A 98 -11.65 -9.87 0.04
N ILE A 99 -10.83 -10.92 0.11
CA ILE A 99 -9.43 -10.88 -0.33
C ILE A 99 -9.34 -10.49 -1.81
N ILE A 100 -10.21 -11.02 -2.66
CA ILE A 100 -10.18 -10.77 -4.11
C ILE A 100 -10.38 -9.27 -4.44
N PRO A 101 -11.46 -8.60 -4.01
CA PRO A 101 -11.63 -7.18 -4.30
C PRO A 101 -10.54 -6.31 -3.65
N LEU A 102 -10.05 -6.67 -2.46
CA LEU A 102 -8.92 -5.97 -1.82
C LEU A 102 -7.64 -6.06 -2.65
N PHE A 103 -7.32 -7.27 -3.11
CA PHE A 103 -6.18 -7.53 -3.97
C PHE A 103 -6.28 -6.74 -5.28
N ILE A 104 -7.44 -6.74 -5.93
CA ILE A 104 -7.67 -6.01 -7.18
C ILE A 104 -7.47 -4.51 -6.98
N ILE A 105 -8.05 -3.93 -5.92
CA ILE A 105 -7.90 -2.50 -5.60
C ILE A 105 -6.44 -2.15 -5.34
N GLY A 106 -5.74 -2.95 -4.52
CA GLY A 106 -4.31 -2.78 -4.26
C GLY A 106 -3.44 -2.95 -5.50
N PHE A 107 -3.78 -3.92 -6.35
CA PHE A 107 -3.06 -4.21 -7.58
C PHE A 107 -3.14 -3.04 -8.55
N PHE A 108 -4.34 -2.57 -8.88
CA PHE A 108 -4.49 -1.49 -9.84
C PHE A 108 -3.99 -0.15 -9.31
N SER A 109 -4.11 0.12 -8.01
CA SER A 109 -3.53 1.34 -7.42
C SER A 109 -2.00 1.32 -7.48
N GLY A 110 -1.36 0.19 -7.12
CA GLY A 110 0.09 0.00 -7.25
C GLY A 110 0.56 0.05 -8.71
N PHE A 111 -0.16 -0.62 -9.60
CA PHE A 111 0.13 -0.65 -11.04
C PHE A 111 0.04 0.75 -11.65
N ALA A 112 -1.02 1.51 -11.38
CA ALA A 112 -1.19 2.88 -11.88
C ALA A 112 -0.10 3.83 -11.38
N CYS A 113 0.33 3.69 -10.13
CA CYS A 113 1.44 4.48 -9.60
C CYS A 113 2.76 4.11 -10.28
N ALA A 114 3.01 2.82 -10.53
CA ALA A 114 4.18 2.36 -11.27
C ALA A 114 4.18 2.83 -12.73
N CYS A 115 3.02 2.89 -13.40
CA CYS A 115 2.90 3.49 -14.74
C CYS A 115 3.44 4.92 -14.78
N PHE A 116 3.18 5.70 -13.72
CA PHE A 116 3.63 7.09 -13.63
C PHE A 116 5.14 7.21 -13.40
N MET A 117 5.76 6.23 -12.75
CA MET A 117 7.20 6.25 -12.44
C MET A 117 8.08 5.72 -13.58
N ILE A 118 7.59 4.81 -14.42
CA ILE A 118 8.41 4.08 -15.41
C ILE A 118 8.26 4.67 -16.82
N ILE A 119 8.28 6.00 -16.97
CA ILE A 119 8.15 6.64 -18.30
C ILE A 119 9.41 6.42 -19.17
N THR A 120 10.52 5.95 -18.58
CA THR A 120 11.85 5.95 -19.22
C THR A 120 12.39 4.58 -19.63
N GLU A 121 11.70 3.47 -19.37
CA GLU A 121 12.18 2.12 -19.74
C GLU A 121 11.48 1.56 -20.99
N GLY A 122 12.15 0.63 -21.69
CA GLY A 122 11.55 -0.11 -22.80
C GLY A 122 10.30 -0.88 -22.36
N PHE A 123 9.33 -1.04 -23.27
CA PHE A 123 7.98 -1.56 -22.99
C PHE A 123 7.95 -2.84 -22.13
N LEU A 124 8.83 -3.81 -22.42
CA LEU A 124 8.86 -5.09 -21.70
C LEU A 124 9.42 -4.96 -20.27
N GLY A 125 10.43 -4.11 -20.07
CA GLY A 125 11.01 -3.82 -18.75
C GLY A 125 10.02 -3.06 -17.87
N ALA A 126 9.36 -2.05 -18.46
CA ALA A 126 8.29 -1.31 -17.82
C ALA A 126 7.13 -2.23 -17.40
N LEU A 127 6.66 -3.13 -18.28
CA LEU A 127 5.57 -4.05 -17.96
C LEU A 127 5.92 -4.99 -16.80
N ARG A 128 7.16 -5.49 -16.77
CA ARG A 128 7.65 -6.32 -15.66
C ARG A 128 7.65 -5.53 -14.34
N GLY A 129 8.23 -4.33 -14.35
CA GLY A 129 8.25 -3.46 -13.17
C GLY A 129 6.85 -3.14 -12.66
N MET A 130 5.96 -2.70 -13.55
CA MET A 130 4.56 -2.37 -13.21
C MET A 130 3.81 -3.56 -12.63
N SER A 131 3.99 -4.75 -13.20
CA SER A 131 3.34 -5.97 -12.70
C SER A 131 3.81 -6.31 -11.29
N VAL A 132 5.13 -6.26 -11.03
CA VAL A 132 5.71 -6.53 -9.71
C VAL A 132 5.18 -5.54 -8.66
N TYR A 133 5.17 -4.25 -8.98
CA TYR A 133 4.59 -3.22 -8.09
C TYR A 133 3.09 -3.40 -7.87
N GLY A 134 2.35 -3.82 -8.90
CA GLY A 134 0.95 -4.21 -8.77
C GLY A 134 0.76 -5.36 -7.79
N PHE A 135 1.52 -6.46 -7.92
CA PHE A 135 1.43 -7.59 -6.99
C PHE A 135 1.75 -7.19 -5.55
N ILE A 136 2.81 -6.41 -5.33
CA ILE A 136 3.16 -5.87 -4.00
C ILE A 136 2.01 -5.03 -3.44
N GLY A 137 1.42 -4.15 -4.26
CA GLY A 137 0.25 -3.35 -3.90
C GLY A 137 -0.97 -4.20 -3.53
N GLY A 138 -1.25 -5.24 -4.31
CA GLY A 138 -2.36 -6.17 -4.07
C GLY A 138 -2.21 -6.93 -2.75
N PHE A 139 -1.05 -7.56 -2.52
CA PHE A 139 -0.77 -8.27 -1.26
C PHE A 139 -0.77 -7.32 -0.06
N SER A 140 -0.16 -6.14 -0.19
CA SER A 140 -0.14 -5.12 0.85
C SER A 140 -1.55 -4.67 1.24
N ALA A 141 -2.44 -4.45 0.26
CA ALA A 141 -3.82 -4.06 0.51
C ALA A 141 -4.63 -5.15 1.23
N VAL A 142 -4.38 -6.42 0.92
CA VAL A 142 -5.01 -7.56 1.61
C VAL A 142 -4.53 -7.66 3.06
N VAL A 143 -3.22 -7.65 3.28
CA VAL A 143 -2.63 -7.75 4.64
C VAL A 143 -3.07 -6.57 5.49
N THR A 144 -2.98 -5.35 4.95
CA THR A 144 -3.46 -4.14 5.60
C THR A 144 -4.96 -4.22 5.87
N GLY A 145 -5.74 -4.69 4.91
CA GLY A 145 -7.18 -4.82 5.04
C GLY A 145 -7.59 -5.78 6.15
N TRP A 146 -6.86 -6.87 6.29
CA TRP A 146 -7.07 -7.85 7.35
C TRP A 146 -6.82 -7.27 8.75
N LEU A 147 -5.84 -6.38 8.89
CA LEU A 147 -5.49 -5.73 10.17
C LEU A 147 -6.40 -4.54 10.52
N VAL A 148 -6.87 -3.82 9.51
CA VAL A 148 -7.42 -2.46 9.66
C VAL A 148 -8.94 -2.42 9.47
N LEU A 149 -9.49 -3.25 8.59
CA LEU A 149 -10.90 -3.13 8.21
C LEU A 149 -11.86 -3.66 9.29
N PRO A 150 -13.07 -3.08 9.38
CA PRO A 150 -14.07 -3.60 10.29
C PRO A 150 -14.53 -4.98 9.83
N LYS A 151 -14.72 -5.89 10.79
CA LYS A 151 -15.08 -7.29 10.52
C LYS A 151 -16.59 -7.53 10.43
N GLN A 152 -17.39 -6.57 10.86
CA GLN A 152 -18.85 -6.64 10.91
C GLN A 152 -19.45 -5.32 10.42
N LYS A 153 -20.63 -5.42 9.81
CA LYS A 153 -21.34 -4.29 9.18
C LYS A 153 -21.92 -3.31 10.18
#